data_AF-A0A962LPX3-F1
#
_entry.id   AF-A0A962LPX3-F1
#
_cell.length_a   1.000
_cell.length_b   1.000
_cell.length_c   1.000
_cell.angle_alpha   90.00
_cell.angle_beta   90.00
_cell.angle_gamma   90.00
#
_symmetry.space_group_name_H-M   'P 1'
#
loop_
_entity.id
_entity.type
_entity.pdbx_description
1 polymer ?
#
loop_
_entity_poly.entity_id
_entity_poly.type
_entity_poly.pdbx_seq_one_letter_code
_entity_poly.pdbx_strand_id
1 'polypeptide(L)'
;MLEKGQNWELFGYDMRRLGRYWIAAWRDLLWAHDSPVRQRLDEVVTVQGAAGVSYYQAGAECAGAPASDCRAVLLPDDLVLAKQIRIPVQAESELTAILDLEIRASSPFTAADTRWGWSVLSRNDAHLEIALAIVSASAAMTFLAREYDSHDPLAQEVWVQVGTSMVVVRGFGESLREQRYRGRLLHTAALVAVVAALLLAMAGVSALFKGAELRRLESMSAATMLQAKDASGLRAVLAQATETINAANEVVARYPNPHTELARLTALLGDEASLSSFSMEGADVRVRGKAADAALVMSNLTDEPGYLEVRAPSAFSRQDNGLEQFTLEFSVAGELPR
;
A
#
# COMPACT_ATOMS: atom_id res chain seq x y z
N MET A 1 -22.33 -13.87 -25.00
CA MET A 1 -21.06 -14.47 -25.44
C MET A 1 -19.96 -13.44 -25.23
N LEU A 2 -19.22 -13.56 -24.12
CA LEU A 2 -18.16 -12.64 -23.71
C LEU A 2 -16.87 -13.45 -23.63
N GLU A 3 -16.09 -13.49 -24.71
CA GLU A 3 -14.67 -13.87 -24.64
C GLU A 3 -13.83 -12.68 -25.09
N LYS A 4 -13.44 -11.86 -24.10
CA LYS A 4 -12.32 -10.94 -24.22
C LYS A 4 -11.05 -11.74 -23.90
N GLY A 5 -10.37 -12.23 -24.94
CA GLY A 5 -8.99 -12.70 -24.84
C GLY A 5 -8.09 -11.54 -24.45
N GLN A 6 -7.87 -11.33 -23.15
CA GLN A 6 -6.84 -10.42 -22.68
C GLN A 6 -5.48 -11.04 -23.00
N ASN A 7 -4.82 -10.57 -24.06
CA ASN A 7 -3.40 -10.77 -24.30
C ASN A 7 -2.63 -9.85 -23.35
N TRP A 8 -1.91 -10.45 -22.40
CA TRP A 8 -1.00 -9.73 -21.49
C TRP A 8 0.41 -9.85 -22.08
N GLU A 9 0.65 -9.16 -23.20
CA GLU A 9 1.97 -9.04 -23.80
C GLU A 9 2.59 -7.71 -23.36
N LEU A 10 3.73 -7.78 -22.70
CA LEU A 10 4.55 -6.60 -22.39
C LEU A 10 5.90 -6.79 -23.10
N PHE A 11 6.25 -5.89 -24.02
CA PHE A 11 7.46 -5.96 -24.85
C PHE A 11 7.61 -7.25 -25.68
N GLY A 12 6.50 -7.79 -26.22
CA GLY A 12 6.53 -9.02 -27.02
C GLY A 12 6.76 -10.31 -26.22
N TYR A 13 6.80 -10.22 -24.89
CA TYR A 13 6.86 -11.36 -23.99
C TYR A 13 5.50 -11.58 -23.33
N ASP A 14 4.98 -12.80 -23.46
CA ASP A 14 3.76 -13.26 -22.81
C ASP A 14 3.97 -13.29 -21.28
N MET A 15 3.29 -12.39 -20.56
CA MET A 15 3.41 -12.30 -19.10
C MET A 15 2.96 -13.57 -18.38
N ARG A 16 2.16 -14.43 -19.03
CA ARG A 16 1.74 -15.73 -18.46
C ARG A 16 2.87 -16.75 -18.46
N ARG A 17 3.93 -16.51 -19.24
CA ARG A 17 5.11 -17.38 -19.33
C ARG A 17 6.34 -16.81 -18.64
N LEU A 18 6.31 -15.57 -18.13
CA LEU A 18 7.41 -14.94 -17.38
C LEU A 18 7.94 -15.83 -16.25
N GLY A 19 7.07 -16.45 -15.45
CA GLY A 19 7.50 -17.39 -14.41
C GLY A 19 8.24 -18.61 -14.97
N ARG A 20 7.82 -19.12 -16.13
CA ARG A 20 8.47 -20.24 -16.82
C ARG A 20 9.81 -19.83 -17.45
N TYR A 21 9.90 -18.64 -18.05
CA TYR A 21 11.15 -18.10 -18.57
C TYR A 21 12.13 -17.75 -17.46
N TRP A 22 11.65 -17.23 -16.33
CA TRP A 22 12.46 -16.99 -15.14
C TRP A 22 13.02 -18.29 -14.58
N ILE A 23 12.18 -19.30 -14.35
CA ILE A 23 12.63 -20.62 -13.89
C ILE A 23 13.58 -21.28 -14.91
N ALA A 24 13.30 -21.14 -16.21
CA ALA A 24 14.17 -21.66 -17.27
C ALA A 24 15.52 -20.94 -17.30
N ALA A 25 15.55 -19.63 -17.13
CA ALA A 25 16.78 -18.84 -17.05
C ALA A 25 17.58 -19.13 -15.79
N TRP A 26 16.92 -19.33 -14.64
CA TRP A 26 17.59 -19.79 -13.41
C TRP A 26 18.10 -21.21 -13.56
N ARG A 27 17.36 -22.10 -14.22
CA ARG A 27 17.82 -23.45 -14.55
C ARG A 27 19.04 -23.41 -15.48
N ASP A 28 19.02 -22.58 -16.51
CA ASP A 28 20.15 -22.43 -17.43
C ASP A 28 21.35 -21.83 -16.69
N LEU A 29 21.12 -20.79 -15.89
CA LEU A 29 22.15 -20.17 -15.06
C LEU A 29 22.74 -21.13 -14.01
N LEU A 30 21.98 -22.09 -13.49
CA LEU A 30 22.45 -23.00 -12.44
C LEU A 30 22.98 -24.34 -12.98
N TRP A 31 22.52 -24.79 -14.16
CA TRP A 31 22.82 -26.12 -14.69
C TRP A 31 23.42 -26.14 -16.09
N ALA A 32 23.47 -25.02 -16.82
CA ALA A 32 24.16 -24.97 -18.11
C ALA A 32 25.66 -25.26 -17.96
N HIS A 33 26.26 -25.82 -19.01
CA HIS A 33 27.70 -26.07 -19.08
C HIS A 33 28.51 -24.77 -18.94
N ASP A 34 27.98 -23.65 -19.44
CA ASP A 34 28.62 -22.33 -19.38
C ASP A 34 28.19 -21.48 -18.17
N SER A 35 27.58 -22.12 -17.16
CA SER A 35 27.11 -21.42 -15.97
C SER A 35 28.29 -20.77 -15.21
N PRO A 36 28.24 -19.45 -14.94
CA PRO A 36 29.22 -18.79 -14.08
C PRO A 36 29.15 -19.28 -12.62
N VAL A 37 28.04 -19.90 -12.23
CA VAL A 37 27.88 -20.55 -10.91
C VAL A 37 28.65 -21.87 -10.89
N ARG A 38 28.57 -22.65 -11.98
CA ARG A 38 29.36 -23.88 -12.14
C ARG A 38 30.86 -23.58 -12.16
N GLN A 39 31.29 -22.51 -12.84
CA GLN A 39 32.69 -22.07 -12.82
C GLN A 39 33.26 -21.81 -11.41
N ARG A 40 32.42 -21.40 -10.45
CA ARG A 40 32.85 -21.14 -9.07
C ARG A 40 32.62 -22.28 -8.09
N LEU A 41 31.59 -23.09 -8.31
CA LEU A 41 31.17 -24.15 -7.38
C LEU A 41 31.58 -25.56 -7.83
N ASP A 42 32.08 -25.74 -9.05
CA ASP A 42 32.57 -27.04 -9.49
C ASP A 42 33.88 -27.39 -8.79
N GLU A 43 34.13 -28.69 -8.63
CA GLU A 43 35.40 -29.19 -8.10
C GLU A 43 36.48 -29.11 -9.17
N VAL A 44 37.72 -28.87 -8.74
CA VAL A 44 38.85 -28.88 -9.67
C VAL A 44 39.23 -30.33 -9.94
N VAL A 45 39.31 -30.71 -11.21
CA VAL A 45 39.63 -32.07 -11.62
C VAL A 45 41.07 -32.11 -12.07
N THR A 46 41.82 -33.08 -11.53
CA THR A 46 43.19 -33.35 -11.98
C THR A 46 43.12 -34.27 -13.18
N VAL A 47 43.47 -33.76 -14.36
CA VAL A 47 43.46 -34.49 -15.62
C VAL A 47 44.87 -35.01 -15.89
N GLN A 48 45.01 -36.33 -16.02
CA GLN A 48 46.25 -36.99 -16.42
C GLN A 48 46.15 -37.36 -17.90
N GLY A 49 47.05 -36.82 -18.71
CA GLY A 49 47.18 -37.17 -20.12
C GLY A 49 48.61 -37.47 -20.50
N ALA A 50 48.83 -37.84 -21.77
CA ALA A 50 50.16 -38.15 -22.29
C ALA A 50 51.16 -36.97 -22.18
N ALA A 51 50.66 -35.73 -22.17
CA ALA A 51 51.46 -34.51 -22.03
C ALA A 51 51.79 -34.14 -20.57
N GLY A 52 51.24 -34.87 -19.59
CA GLY A 52 51.42 -34.62 -18.16
C GLY A 52 50.11 -34.37 -17.41
N VAL A 53 50.23 -33.75 -16.24
CA VAL A 53 49.11 -33.45 -15.34
C VAL A 53 48.65 -32.01 -15.53
N SER A 54 47.36 -31.81 -15.79
CA SER A 54 46.72 -30.50 -15.93
C SER A 54 45.53 -30.40 -14.99
N TYR A 55 45.16 -29.18 -14.60
CA TYR A 55 44.05 -28.94 -13.67
C TYR A 55 42.94 -28.19 -14.38
N TYR A 56 41.70 -28.68 -14.25
CA TYR A 56 40.54 -28.09 -14.91
C TYR A 56 39.42 -27.82 -13.92
N GLN A 57 38.76 -26.68 -14.04
CA GLN A 57 37.55 -26.33 -13.28
C GLN A 57 36.46 -25.92 -14.25
N ALA A 58 35.30 -26.58 -14.19
CA ALA A 58 34.16 -26.31 -15.07
C ALA A 58 34.52 -26.22 -16.58
N GLY A 59 35.47 -27.03 -17.04
CA GLY A 59 35.91 -27.09 -18.44
C GLY A 59 37.02 -26.11 -18.83
N ALA A 60 37.44 -25.19 -17.94
CA ALA A 60 38.56 -24.29 -18.17
C ALA A 60 39.82 -24.76 -17.43
N GLU A 61 40.98 -24.60 -18.06
CA GLU A 61 42.28 -24.89 -17.43
C GLU A 61 42.54 -23.88 -16.30
N CYS A 62 43.01 -24.37 -15.15
CA CYS A 62 43.25 -23.59 -13.95
C CYS A 62 44.71 -23.71 -13.53
N ALA A 63 45.35 -22.56 -13.29
CA ALA A 63 46.71 -22.53 -12.76
C ALA A 63 46.68 -22.82 -11.24
N GLY A 64 47.00 -24.05 -10.86
CA GLY A 64 47.17 -24.44 -9.46
C GLY A 64 46.78 -25.88 -9.21
N ALA A 65 47.43 -26.51 -8.23
CA ALA A 65 47.16 -27.87 -7.77
C ALA A 65 46.34 -27.86 -6.48
N PRO A 66 45.03 -27.55 -6.51
CA PRO A 66 44.21 -27.78 -5.33
C PRO A 66 44.16 -29.28 -5.05
N ALA A 67 44.20 -29.64 -3.78
CA ALA A 67 43.92 -31.01 -3.35
C ALA A 67 42.45 -31.32 -3.65
N SER A 68 42.18 -31.95 -4.79
CA SER A 68 40.88 -32.55 -5.08
C SER A 68 41.03 -34.05 -5.24
N ASP A 69 40.03 -34.76 -4.74
CA ASP A 69 39.90 -36.20 -4.88
C ASP A 69 39.44 -36.60 -6.30
N CYS A 70 38.99 -35.64 -7.12
CA CYS A 70 38.50 -35.90 -8.47
C CYS A 70 39.68 -36.03 -9.44
N ARG A 71 39.87 -37.26 -9.94
CA ARG A 71 40.88 -37.60 -10.95
C ARG A 71 40.20 -37.94 -12.27
N ALA A 72 40.74 -37.40 -13.35
CA ALA A 72 40.35 -37.72 -14.71
C ALA A 72 41.54 -38.20 -15.52
N VAL A 73 41.27 -39.08 -16.48
CA VAL A 73 42.24 -39.52 -17.48
C VAL A 73 41.81 -39.00 -18.84
N LEU A 74 42.75 -38.41 -19.56
CA LEU A 74 42.59 -38.02 -20.95
C LEU A 74 42.80 -39.25 -21.84
N LEU A 75 41.75 -39.66 -22.55
CA LEU A 75 41.85 -40.67 -23.58
C LEU A 75 42.63 -40.11 -24.78
N PRO A 76 43.51 -40.92 -25.40
CA PRO A 76 44.15 -40.52 -26.64
C PRO A 76 43.15 -40.56 -27.82
N ASP A 77 43.43 -39.74 -28.83
CA ASP A 77 42.52 -39.50 -29.97
C ASP A 77 42.23 -40.76 -30.81
N ASP A 78 43.07 -41.79 -30.74
CA ASP A 78 42.90 -43.05 -31.45
C ASP A 78 41.76 -43.93 -30.89
N LEU A 79 41.39 -43.72 -29.63
CA LEU A 79 40.30 -44.43 -28.96
C LEU A 79 38.96 -43.69 -29.04
N VAL A 80 38.91 -42.54 -29.71
CA VAL A 80 37.76 -41.63 -29.67
C VAL A 80 37.27 -41.29 -31.08
N LEU A 81 35.96 -41.45 -31.29
CA LEU A 81 35.28 -40.89 -32.45
C LEU A 81 34.74 -39.51 -32.09
N ALA A 82 35.46 -38.47 -32.49
CA ALA A 82 35.07 -37.07 -32.30
C ALA A 82 34.28 -36.52 -33.49
N LYS A 83 33.21 -35.77 -33.22
CA LYS A 83 32.37 -35.12 -34.23
C LYS A 83 31.94 -33.73 -33.76
N GLN A 84 31.88 -32.79 -34.70
CA GLN A 84 31.30 -31.46 -34.45
C GLN A 84 29.93 -31.36 -35.13
N ILE A 85 28.92 -30.95 -34.38
CA ILE A 85 27.53 -30.88 -34.84
C ILE A 85 27.02 -29.46 -34.67
N ARG A 86 26.31 -28.97 -35.68
CA ARG A 86 25.64 -27.67 -35.65
C ARG A 86 24.15 -27.86 -35.48
N ILE A 87 23.60 -27.29 -34.42
CA ILE A 87 22.18 -27.43 -34.06
C ILE A 87 21.55 -26.04 -33.99
N PRO A 88 20.38 -25.80 -34.59
CA PRO A 88 19.69 -24.52 -34.43
C PRO A 88 19.35 -24.27 -32.95
N VAL A 89 19.49 -23.03 -32.46
CA VAL A 89 19.19 -22.68 -31.05
C VAL A 89 17.74 -23.01 -30.68
N GLN A 90 16.82 -22.92 -31.64
CA GLN A 90 15.40 -23.28 -31.45
C GLN A 90 15.20 -24.75 -31.07
N ALA A 91 16.12 -25.63 -31.49
CA ALA A 91 16.07 -27.07 -31.23
C ALA A 91 16.86 -27.47 -29.97
N GLU A 92 17.40 -26.52 -29.21
CA GLU A 92 18.15 -26.78 -27.99
C GLU A 92 17.32 -27.54 -26.93
N SER A 93 16.00 -27.31 -26.88
CA SER A 93 15.10 -28.05 -25.98
C SER A 93 15.03 -29.55 -26.29
N GLU A 94 15.36 -29.95 -27.52
CA GLU A 94 15.35 -31.33 -28.00
C GLU A 94 16.77 -31.88 -28.20
N LEU A 95 17.79 -31.16 -27.71
CA LEU A 95 19.19 -31.46 -27.93
C LEU A 95 19.55 -32.92 -27.60
N THR A 96 19.07 -33.44 -26.46
CA THR A 96 19.33 -34.83 -26.06
C THR A 96 18.81 -35.83 -27.09
N ALA A 97 17.61 -35.61 -27.64
CA ALA A 97 17.03 -36.50 -28.64
C ALA A 97 17.79 -36.46 -29.97
N ILE A 98 18.26 -35.27 -30.36
CA ILE A 98 19.11 -35.09 -31.55
C ILE A 98 20.44 -35.81 -31.36
N LEU A 99 21.10 -35.63 -30.21
CA LEU A 99 22.36 -36.29 -29.89
C LEU A 99 22.18 -37.81 -29.86
N ASP A 100 21.13 -38.34 -29.24
CA ASP A 100 20.85 -39.79 -29.20
C ASP A 100 20.68 -40.38 -30.62
N LEU A 101 19.99 -39.67 -31.50
CA LEU A 101 19.84 -40.08 -32.90
C LEU A 101 21.18 -40.05 -33.63
N GLU A 102 21.97 -39.00 -33.40
CA GLU A 102 23.29 -38.83 -34.01
C GLU A 102 24.28 -39.92 -33.56
N ILE A 103 24.25 -40.26 -32.28
CA ILE A 103 25.07 -41.34 -31.69
C ILE A 103 24.68 -42.68 -32.29
N ARG A 104 23.38 -42.97 -32.39
CA ARG A 104 22.91 -44.23 -33.01
C ARG A 104 23.27 -44.34 -34.47
N ALA A 105 23.30 -43.21 -35.19
CA ALA A 105 23.67 -43.17 -36.60
C ALA A 105 25.19 -43.27 -36.82
N SER A 106 25.99 -42.71 -35.92
CA SER A 106 27.45 -42.57 -36.09
C SER A 106 28.28 -43.58 -35.27
N SER A 107 27.72 -44.23 -34.24
CA SER A 107 28.47 -45.15 -33.39
C SER A 107 28.75 -46.49 -34.10
N PRO A 108 30.03 -46.92 -34.19
CA PRO A 108 30.38 -48.25 -34.68
C PRO A 108 30.24 -49.34 -33.61
N PHE A 109 29.88 -48.96 -32.37
CA PHE A 109 29.84 -49.87 -31.22
C PHE A 109 28.41 -50.29 -30.89
N THR A 110 28.28 -51.38 -30.13
CA THR A 110 26.97 -51.81 -29.62
C THR A 110 26.41 -50.77 -28.64
N ALA A 111 25.09 -50.70 -28.48
CA ALA A 111 24.47 -49.76 -27.54
C ALA A 111 24.93 -49.94 -26.09
N ALA A 112 25.30 -51.17 -25.68
CA ALA A 112 25.79 -51.46 -24.34
C ALA A 112 27.24 -51.01 -24.12
N ASP A 113 28.05 -51.02 -25.18
CA ASP A 113 29.47 -50.64 -25.15
C ASP A 113 29.71 -49.18 -25.56
N THR A 114 28.72 -48.52 -26.17
CA THR A 114 28.83 -47.11 -26.53
C THR A 114 28.77 -46.24 -25.27
N ARG A 115 29.78 -45.38 -25.10
CA ARG A 115 29.77 -44.26 -24.15
C ARG A 115 29.98 -42.97 -24.93
N TRP A 116 29.46 -41.88 -24.41
CA TRP A 116 29.53 -40.61 -25.11
C TRP A 116 29.52 -39.44 -24.14
N GLY A 117 30.04 -38.33 -24.62
CA GLY A 117 30.04 -37.05 -23.95
C GLY A 117 29.86 -35.94 -24.97
N TRP A 118 29.41 -34.77 -24.51
CA TRP A 118 29.36 -33.59 -25.36
C TRP A 118 29.66 -32.33 -24.58
N SER A 119 30.18 -31.32 -25.28
CA SER A 119 30.36 -29.98 -24.75
C SER A 119 30.03 -28.93 -25.81
N VAL A 120 29.56 -27.76 -25.37
CA VAL A 120 29.30 -26.63 -26.26
C VAL A 120 30.64 -26.00 -26.65
N LEU A 121 30.86 -25.83 -27.95
CA LEU A 121 32.04 -25.13 -28.49
C LEU A 121 31.77 -23.65 -28.64
N SER A 122 30.62 -23.31 -29.22
CA SER A 122 30.21 -21.94 -29.47
C SER A 122 28.68 -21.83 -29.48
N ARG A 123 28.17 -20.68 -29.05
CA ARG A 123 26.75 -20.37 -29.03
C ARG A 123 26.53 -19.03 -29.71
N ASN A 124 25.80 -19.04 -30.82
CA ASN A 124 25.37 -17.85 -31.55
C ASN A 124 23.84 -17.75 -31.53
N ASP A 125 23.26 -16.62 -31.93
CA ASP A 125 21.80 -16.42 -31.91
C ASP A 125 21.01 -17.40 -32.81
N ALA A 126 21.66 -17.96 -33.83
CA ALA A 126 21.03 -18.86 -34.79
C ALA A 126 21.41 -20.35 -34.57
N HIS A 127 22.64 -20.63 -34.17
CA HIS A 127 23.19 -21.98 -34.10
C HIS A 127 24.04 -22.19 -32.85
N LEU A 128 24.01 -23.43 -32.36
CA LEU A 128 24.81 -23.99 -31.30
C LEU A 128 25.79 -24.98 -31.93
N GLU A 129 27.09 -24.78 -31.74
CA GLU A 129 28.11 -25.74 -32.14
C GLU A 129 28.52 -26.61 -30.96
N ILE A 130 28.51 -27.92 -31.17
CA ILE A 130 28.73 -28.91 -30.11
C ILE A 130 29.82 -29.88 -30.56
N ALA A 131 30.74 -30.18 -29.65
CA ALA A 131 31.64 -31.33 -29.78
C ALA A 131 30.97 -32.55 -29.16
N LEU A 132 30.81 -33.61 -29.95
CA LEU A 132 30.37 -34.93 -29.53
C LEU A 132 31.57 -35.87 -29.57
N ALA A 133 31.82 -36.58 -28.47
CA ALA A 133 32.81 -37.64 -28.39
C ALA A 133 32.09 -38.97 -28.15
N ILE A 134 32.40 -39.98 -28.96
CA ILE A 134 31.89 -41.35 -28.83
C ILE A 134 33.07 -42.28 -28.57
N VAL A 135 32.96 -43.16 -27.58
CA VAL A 135 34.02 -44.04 -27.11
C VAL A 135 33.45 -45.43 -26.83
N SER A 136 34.23 -46.48 -27.05
CA SER A 136 33.92 -47.83 -26.56
C SER A 136 34.27 -47.95 -25.07
N ALA A 137 33.31 -48.35 -24.25
CA ALA A 137 33.52 -48.60 -22.82
C ALA A 137 34.64 -49.63 -22.60
N SER A 138 34.63 -50.71 -23.38
CA SER A 138 35.62 -51.78 -23.31
C SER A 138 37.02 -51.31 -23.69
N ALA A 139 37.14 -50.51 -24.76
CA ALA A 139 38.42 -49.97 -25.19
C ALA A 139 38.99 -48.97 -24.16
N ALA A 140 38.14 -48.08 -23.64
CA ALA A 140 38.54 -47.13 -22.60
C ALA A 140 38.98 -47.84 -21.32
N MET A 141 38.24 -48.85 -20.86
CA MET A 141 38.62 -49.64 -19.68
C MET A 141 39.93 -50.41 -19.89
N THR A 142 40.17 -50.94 -21.09
CA THR A 142 41.43 -51.63 -21.41
C THR A 142 42.61 -50.66 -21.32
N PHE A 143 42.44 -49.43 -21.80
CA PHE A 143 43.44 -48.38 -21.68
C PHE A 143 43.69 -47.97 -20.22
N LEU A 144 42.61 -47.74 -19.44
CA LEU A 144 42.71 -47.38 -18.02
C LEU A 144 43.40 -48.46 -17.19
N ALA A 145 43.07 -49.74 -17.42
CA ALA A 145 43.70 -50.85 -16.74
C ALA A 145 45.19 -50.98 -17.09
N ARG A 146 45.55 -50.73 -18.35
CA ARG A 146 46.94 -50.85 -18.82
C ARG A 146 47.84 -49.71 -18.34
N GLU A 147 47.37 -48.48 -18.43
CA GLU A 147 48.20 -47.29 -18.20
C GLU A 147 48.13 -46.80 -16.76
N TYR A 148 47.00 -47.01 -16.08
CA TYR A 148 46.71 -46.46 -14.75
C TYR A 148 46.39 -47.52 -13.68
N ASP A 149 46.48 -48.81 -14.02
CA ASP A 149 46.13 -49.96 -13.14
C ASP A 149 44.70 -49.86 -12.55
N SER A 150 43.84 -49.10 -13.21
CA SER A 150 42.48 -48.83 -12.74
C SER A 150 41.51 -49.84 -13.32
N HIS A 151 40.96 -50.68 -12.44
CA HIS A 151 40.02 -51.73 -12.81
C HIS A 151 38.55 -51.36 -12.51
N ASP A 152 38.33 -50.26 -11.79
CA ASP A 152 37.00 -49.76 -11.46
C ASP A 152 36.63 -48.61 -12.42
N PRO A 153 35.60 -48.77 -13.27
CA PRO A 153 35.14 -47.71 -14.18
C PRO A 153 34.67 -46.44 -13.47
N LEU A 154 34.30 -46.52 -12.19
CA LEU A 154 33.78 -45.38 -11.43
C LEU A 154 34.85 -44.68 -10.60
N ALA A 155 36.07 -45.23 -10.52
CA ALA A 155 37.13 -44.65 -9.71
C ALA A 155 37.72 -43.37 -10.32
N GLN A 156 37.62 -43.20 -11.64
CA GLN A 156 38.21 -42.09 -12.37
C GLN A 156 37.25 -41.58 -13.44
N GLU A 157 37.29 -40.27 -13.70
CA GLU A 157 36.58 -39.68 -14.84
C GLU A 157 37.36 -39.92 -16.14
N VAL A 158 36.64 -40.01 -17.26
CA VAL A 158 37.23 -40.20 -18.58
C VAL A 158 36.93 -39.00 -19.45
N TRP A 159 37.99 -38.32 -19.89
CA TRP A 159 37.90 -37.06 -20.61
C TRP A 159 38.50 -37.22 -22.00
N VAL A 160 37.99 -36.45 -22.95
CA VAL A 160 38.40 -36.45 -24.35
C VAL A 160 38.60 -35.02 -24.80
N GLN A 161 39.71 -34.74 -25.45
CA GLN A 161 39.93 -33.44 -26.07
C GLN A 161 39.38 -33.44 -27.50
N VAL A 162 38.45 -32.54 -27.80
CA VAL A 162 37.93 -32.33 -29.17
C VAL A 162 38.27 -30.90 -29.58
N GLY A 163 39.35 -30.75 -30.36
CA GLY A 163 39.91 -29.44 -30.70
C GLY A 163 40.46 -28.74 -29.45
N THR A 164 39.90 -27.58 -29.12
CA THR A 164 40.28 -26.79 -27.93
C THR A 164 39.42 -27.10 -26.70
N SER A 165 38.34 -27.88 -26.86
CA SER A 165 37.38 -28.11 -25.78
C SER A 165 37.52 -29.50 -25.20
N MET A 166 37.31 -29.57 -23.89
CA MET A 166 37.35 -30.81 -23.14
C MET A 166 35.94 -31.38 -22.99
N VAL A 167 35.77 -32.65 -23.32
CA VAL A 167 34.49 -33.37 -23.30
C VAL A 167 34.59 -34.47 -22.25
N VAL A 168 33.68 -34.44 -21.27
CA VAL A 168 33.57 -35.49 -20.25
C VAL A 168 32.71 -36.62 -20.80
N VAL A 169 33.25 -37.84 -20.85
CA VAL A 169 32.53 -39.03 -21.29
C VAL A 169 31.67 -39.54 -20.14
N ARG A 170 30.37 -39.75 -20.40
CA ARG A 170 29.43 -40.24 -19.38
C ARG A 170 29.55 -41.75 -19.20
N GLY A 171 29.30 -42.22 -17.98
CA GLY A 171 29.28 -43.63 -17.59
C GLY A 171 30.54 -44.12 -16.89
N PHE A 172 31.35 -43.21 -16.34
CA PHE A 172 32.55 -43.46 -15.55
C PHE A 172 32.42 -42.75 -14.18
N GLY A 173 33.51 -42.26 -13.60
CA GLY A 173 33.53 -41.62 -12.28
C GLY A 173 32.87 -40.24 -12.18
N GLU A 174 32.28 -39.68 -13.25
CA GLU A 174 31.80 -38.28 -13.27
C GLU A 174 30.61 -38.04 -12.31
N SER A 175 29.88 -39.10 -11.98
CA SER A 175 28.70 -39.03 -11.12
C SER A 175 29.00 -38.51 -9.71
N LEU A 176 30.21 -38.78 -9.17
CA LEU A 176 30.62 -38.32 -7.84
C LEU A 176 30.77 -36.79 -7.82
N ARG A 177 31.41 -36.21 -8.84
CA ARG A 177 31.55 -34.75 -8.96
C ARG A 177 30.20 -34.07 -9.16
N GLU A 178 29.34 -34.65 -10.00
CA GLU A 178 27.97 -34.11 -10.19
C GLU A 178 27.15 -34.11 -8.90
N GLN A 179 27.23 -35.18 -8.09
CA GLN A 179 26.52 -35.24 -6.82
C GLN A 179 27.02 -34.18 -5.83
N ARG A 180 28.34 -33.99 -5.72
CA ARG A 180 28.93 -32.94 -4.88
C ARG A 180 28.56 -31.53 -5.35
N TYR A 181 28.51 -31.31 -6.65
CA TYR A 181 28.02 -30.05 -7.23
C TYR A 181 26.55 -29.80 -6.87
N ARG A 182 25.68 -30.80 -7.05
CA ARG A 182 24.25 -30.71 -6.69
C ARG A 182 24.05 -30.45 -5.20
N GLY A 183 24.82 -31.10 -4.33
CA GLY A 183 24.78 -30.86 -2.88
C GLY A 183 25.15 -29.42 -2.52
N ARG A 184 26.27 -28.91 -3.06
CA ARG A 184 26.68 -27.51 -2.86
C ARG A 184 25.66 -26.51 -3.39
N LEU A 185 25.06 -26.82 -4.54
CA LEU A 185 24.01 -25.99 -5.11
C LEU A 185 22.75 -25.98 -4.25
N LEU A 186 22.31 -27.13 -3.72
CA LEU A 186 21.16 -27.19 -2.82
C LEU A 186 21.42 -26.46 -1.51
N HIS A 187 22.63 -26.58 -0.95
CA HIS A 187 23.02 -25.86 0.26
C HIS A 187 23.00 -24.34 0.05
N THR A 188 23.58 -23.86 -1.05
CA THR A 188 23.57 -22.43 -1.38
C THR A 188 22.16 -21.93 -1.68
N ALA A 189 21.34 -22.70 -2.40
CA ALA A 189 19.94 -22.39 -2.63
C ALA A 189 19.12 -22.32 -1.33
N ALA A 190 19.36 -23.25 -0.40
CA ALA A 190 18.72 -23.24 0.92
C ALA A 190 19.11 -22.00 1.72
N LEU A 191 20.40 -21.62 1.72
CA LEU A 191 20.86 -20.42 2.41
C LEU A 191 20.22 -19.14 1.83
N VAL A 192 20.14 -19.03 0.51
CA VAL A 192 19.45 -17.92 -0.16
C VAL A 192 17.97 -17.89 0.20
N ALA A 193 17.30 -19.04 0.24
CA ALA A 193 15.90 -19.13 0.65
C ALA A 193 15.68 -18.67 2.10
N VAL A 194 16.59 -19.02 3.01
CA VAL A 194 16.56 -18.55 4.41
C VAL A 194 16.72 -17.04 4.48
N VAL A 195 17.69 -16.46 3.75
CA VAL A 195 17.88 -15.00 3.70
C VAL A 195 16.63 -14.30 3.14
N ALA A 196 16.03 -14.84 2.08
CA ALA A 196 14.79 -14.31 1.51
C ALA A 196 13.63 -14.39 2.50
N ALA A 197 13.50 -15.49 3.24
CA ALA A 197 12.48 -15.65 4.28
C ALA A 197 12.68 -14.64 5.43
N LEU A 198 13.92 -14.39 5.84
CA LEU A 198 14.24 -13.37 6.85
C LEU A 198 13.88 -11.95 6.36
N LEU A 199 14.17 -11.63 5.10
CA LEU A 199 13.78 -10.35 4.51
C LEU A 199 12.26 -10.20 4.42
N LEU A 200 11.54 -11.26 4.05
CA LEU A 200 10.07 -11.27 4.05
C LEU A 200 9.49 -11.13 5.45
N ALA A 201 10.09 -11.79 6.45
CA ALA A 201 9.68 -11.64 7.84
C ALA A 201 9.89 -10.20 8.32
N MET A 202 11.04 -9.59 8.01
CA MET A 202 11.34 -8.19 8.35
C MET A 202 10.37 -7.21 7.67
N ALA A 203 10.04 -7.43 6.39
CA ALA A 203 9.02 -6.64 5.69
C ALA A 203 7.62 -6.85 6.30
N GLY A 204 7.26 -8.10 6.63
CA GLY A 204 5.99 -8.46 7.27
C GLY A 204 5.80 -7.78 8.63
N VAL A 205 6.84 -7.76 9.46
CA VAL A 205 6.84 -7.05 10.75
C VAL A 205 6.56 -5.56 10.54
N SER A 206 7.17 -4.92 9.55
CA SER A 206 6.94 -3.49 9.26
C SER A 206 5.49 -3.18 8.82
N ALA A 207 4.83 -4.10 8.10
CA ALA A 207 3.45 -3.96 7.67
C ALA A 207 2.45 -4.13 8.84
N LEU A 208 2.74 -5.06 9.76
CA LEU A 208 1.98 -5.27 10.98
C LEU A 208 1.99 -4.03 11.90
N PHE A 209 3.15 -3.40 12.09
CA PHE A 209 3.26 -2.17 12.88
C PHE A 209 2.45 -1.01 12.28
N LYS A 210 2.50 -0.82 10.95
CA LYS A 210 1.71 0.24 10.27
C LYS A 210 0.20 0.00 10.33
N GLY A 211 -0.24 -1.26 10.28
CA GLY A 211 -1.65 -1.62 10.43
C GLY A 211 -2.19 -1.34 11.84
N ALA A 212 -1.37 -1.52 12.88
CA ALA A 212 -1.73 -1.21 14.26
C ALA A 212 -1.84 0.31 14.50
N GLU A 213 -0.95 1.10 13.90
CA GLU A 213 -0.96 2.57 13.97
C GLU A 213 -2.24 3.16 13.35
N LEU A 214 -2.64 2.67 12.17
CA LEU A 214 -3.86 3.11 11.47
C LEU A 214 -5.12 2.82 12.28
N ARG A 215 -5.22 1.62 12.87
CA ARG A 215 -6.36 1.25 13.75
C ARG A 215 -6.40 2.12 15.00
N ARG A 216 -5.24 2.54 15.52
CA ARG A 216 -5.15 3.43 16.68
C ARG A 216 -5.62 4.85 16.32
N LEU A 217 -5.25 5.36 15.15
CA LEU A 217 -5.70 6.66 14.63
C LEU A 217 -7.21 6.69 14.34
N GLU A 218 -7.78 5.62 13.79
CA GLU A 218 -9.23 5.49 13.58
C GLU A 218 -10.01 5.48 14.89
N SER A 219 -9.48 4.83 15.94
CA SER A 219 -10.12 4.83 17.26
C SER A 219 -10.13 6.22 17.92
N MET A 220 -9.11 7.04 17.66
CA MET A 220 -9.04 8.41 18.19
C MET A 220 -9.98 9.37 17.45
N SER A 221 -10.16 9.22 16.14
CA SER A 221 -11.08 10.07 15.38
C SER A 221 -12.55 9.77 15.70
N ALA A 222 -12.90 8.52 15.99
CA ALA A 222 -14.22 8.13 16.46
C ALA A 222 -14.58 8.78 17.80
N ALA A 223 -13.60 8.94 18.70
CA ALA A 223 -13.80 9.64 19.97
C ALA A 223 -14.00 11.15 19.79
N THR A 224 -13.31 11.78 18.83
CA THR A 224 -13.45 13.20 18.54
C THR A 224 -14.78 13.54 17.84
N MET A 225 -15.31 12.65 17.00
CA MET A 225 -16.65 12.84 16.39
C MET A 225 -17.79 12.77 17.41
N LEU A 226 -17.64 12.02 18.50
CA LEU A 226 -18.65 11.96 19.57
C LEU A 226 -18.75 13.29 20.32
N GLN A 227 -17.61 13.90 20.65
CA GLN A 227 -17.57 15.20 21.34
C GLN A 227 -18.09 16.36 20.49
N ALA A 228 -17.90 16.30 19.16
CA ALA A 228 -18.43 17.30 18.24
C ALA A 228 -19.97 17.25 18.13
N LYS A 229 -20.59 16.07 18.31
CA LYS A 229 -22.05 15.93 18.34
C LYS A 229 -22.66 16.60 19.59
N ASP A 230 -22.05 16.43 20.75
CA ASP A 230 -22.55 17.03 22.01
C ASP A 230 -22.50 18.56 21.98
N ALA A 231 -21.43 19.14 21.43
CA ALA A 231 -21.31 20.60 21.28
C ALA A 231 -22.35 21.19 20.30
N SER A 232 -22.74 20.43 19.28
CA SER A 232 -23.79 20.84 18.33
C SER A 232 -25.20 20.76 18.92
N GLY A 233 -25.47 19.78 19.78
CA GLY A 233 -26.77 19.62 20.47
C GLY A 233 -27.05 20.74 21.47
N LEU A 234 -26.04 21.15 22.26
CA LEU A 234 -26.17 22.26 23.21
C LEU A 234 -26.45 23.60 22.51
N ARG A 235 -25.84 23.84 21.35
CA ARG A 235 -26.13 25.04 20.54
C ARG A 235 -27.55 25.06 19.99
N ALA A 236 -28.08 23.91 19.59
CA ALA A 236 -29.46 23.80 19.12
C ALA A 236 -30.48 24.09 20.24
N VAL A 237 -30.22 23.60 21.46
CA VAL A 237 -31.07 23.86 22.63
C VAL A 237 -31.05 25.35 23.02
N LEU A 238 -29.88 25.99 22.97
CA LEU A 238 -29.77 27.43 23.25
C LEU A 238 -30.48 28.29 22.18
N ALA A 239 -30.39 27.92 20.91
CA ALA A 239 -31.11 28.61 19.83
C ALA A 239 -32.63 28.56 20.05
N GLN A 240 -33.16 27.39 20.42
CA GLN A 240 -34.60 27.20 20.66
C GLN A 240 -35.10 27.96 21.90
N ALA A 241 -34.29 28.04 22.96
CA ALA A 241 -34.61 28.83 24.15
C ALA A 241 -34.61 30.34 23.87
N THR A 242 -33.72 30.81 23.00
CA THR A 242 -33.64 32.24 22.62
C THR A 242 -34.87 32.66 21.80
N GLU A 243 -35.35 31.79 20.92
CA GLU A 243 -36.54 32.06 20.09
C GLU A 243 -37.83 32.13 20.91
N THR A 244 -37.96 31.30 21.96
CA THR A 244 -39.10 31.35 22.88
C THR A 244 -39.10 32.57 23.79
N ILE A 245 -37.93 33.04 24.22
CA ILE A 245 -37.79 34.27 25.02
C ILE A 245 -38.17 35.51 24.18
N ASN A 246 -37.77 35.56 22.92
CA ASN A 246 -38.12 36.66 22.03
C ASN A 246 -39.64 36.72 21.73
N ALA A 247 -40.28 35.56 21.51
CA ALA A 247 -41.73 35.48 21.34
C ALA A 247 -42.53 35.90 22.59
N ALA A 248 -41.99 35.67 23.79
CA ALA A 248 -42.61 36.11 25.04
C ALA A 248 -42.50 37.62 25.27
N ASN A 249 -41.36 38.23 24.93
CA ASN A 249 -41.15 39.68 25.05
C ASN A 249 -42.05 40.50 24.11
N GLU A 250 -42.41 39.97 22.94
CA GLU A 250 -43.31 40.62 21.99
C GLU A 250 -44.76 40.77 22.54
N VAL A 251 -45.16 39.89 23.47
CA VAL A 251 -46.48 39.94 24.14
C VAL A 251 -46.49 40.94 25.30
N VAL A 252 -45.37 41.08 26.01
CA VAL A 252 -45.24 42.00 27.16
C VAL A 252 -45.18 43.47 26.70
N ALA A 253 -44.58 43.75 25.54
CA ALA A 253 -44.52 45.09 24.96
C ALA A 253 -45.91 45.67 24.58
N ARG A 254 -46.97 44.85 24.55
CA ARG A 254 -48.32 45.27 24.14
C ARG A 254 -49.22 45.75 25.28
N TYR A 255 -48.82 45.57 26.55
CA TYR A 255 -49.60 45.98 27.72
C TYR A 255 -48.73 46.66 28.79
N PRO A 256 -48.52 47.99 28.71
CA PRO A 256 -47.90 48.77 29.79
C PRO A 256 -48.69 48.61 31.10
N ASN A 257 -47.99 48.48 32.22
CA ASN A 257 -48.58 48.08 33.50
C ASN A 257 -49.39 49.25 34.13
N PRO A 258 -50.73 49.19 34.21
CA PRO A 258 -51.58 50.33 34.58
C PRO A 258 -51.38 50.80 36.04
N HIS A 259 -50.81 49.95 36.90
CA HIS A 259 -50.56 50.28 38.29
C HIS A 259 -49.43 51.30 38.47
N THR A 260 -48.41 51.28 37.61
CA THR A 260 -47.29 52.24 37.68
C THR A 260 -47.74 53.64 37.27
N GLU A 261 -48.59 53.73 36.25
CA GLU A 261 -49.15 55.01 35.79
C GLU A 261 -50.15 55.60 36.78
N LEU A 262 -50.99 54.76 37.41
CA LEU A 262 -51.87 55.22 38.49
C LEU A 262 -51.07 55.80 39.68
N ALA A 263 -49.96 55.17 40.05
CA ALA A 263 -49.10 55.68 41.11
C ALA A 263 -48.42 57.01 40.72
N ARG A 264 -47.94 57.12 39.47
CA ARG A 264 -47.32 58.35 38.95
C ARG A 264 -48.31 59.51 38.93
N LEU A 265 -49.54 59.28 38.44
CA LEU A 265 -50.60 60.29 38.42
C LEU A 265 -51.01 60.72 39.82
N THR A 266 -51.13 59.78 40.76
CA THR A 266 -51.48 60.10 42.16
C THR A 266 -50.40 60.95 42.83
N ALA A 267 -49.12 60.66 42.54
CA ALA A 267 -48.01 61.47 43.05
C ALA A 267 -47.96 62.88 42.44
N LEU A 268 -48.32 63.03 41.16
CA LEU A 268 -48.28 64.30 40.45
C LEU A 268 -49.44 65.24 40.77
N LEU A 269 -50.62 64.70 41.03
CA LEU A 269 -51.83 65.48 41.34
C LEU A 269 -51.84 65.99 42.79
N GLY A 270 -51.09 65.35 43.69
CA GLY A 270 -51.04 65.72 45.12
C GLY A 270 -52.42 65.65 45.81
N ASP A 271 -52.53 66.29 46.97
CA ASP A 271 -53.78 66.29 47.77
C ASP A 271 -54.80 67.35 47.30
N GLU A 272 -54.45 68.18 46.31
CA GLU A 272 -55.22 69.35 45.84
C GLU A 272 -56.20 69.01 44.70
N ALA A 273 -56.09 67.80 44.11
CA ALA A 273 -56.93 67.34 43.01
C ALA A 273 -57.35 65.88 43.20
N SER A 274 -58.63 65.58 42.92
CA SER A 274 -59.20 64.24 43.06
C SER A 274 -59.58 63.65 41.69
N LEU A 275 -59.20 62.39 41.46
CA LEU A 275 -59.60 61.64 40.27
C LEU A 275 -60.88 60.86 40.53
N SER A 276 -61.83 60.99 39.61
CA SER A 276 -63.12 60.29 39.66
C SER A 276 -63.20 59.11 38.69
N SER A 277 -62.46 59.18 37.58
CA SER A 277 -62.41 58.10 36.59
C SER A 277 -61.06 58.13 35.88
N PHE A 278 -60.48 56.94 35.71
CA PHE A 278 -59.28 56.68 34.94
C PHE A 278 -59.57 55.50 34.01
N SER A 279 -59.22 55.64 32.73
CA SER A 279 -59.34 54.60 31.72
C SER A 279 -58.11 54.64 30.82
N MET A 280 -57.48 53.49 30.57
CA MET A 280 -56.28 53.36 29.77
C MET A 280 -56.47 52.28 28.71
N GLU A 281 -56.32 52.66 27.45
CA GLU A 281 -56.39 51.77 26.29
C GLU A 281 -55.01 51.79 25.60
N GLY A 282 -54.15 50.82 25.93
CA GLY A 282 -52.78 50.77 25.42
C GLY A 282 -51.92 51.91 25.99
N ALA A 283 -51.47 52.83 25.13
CA ALA A 283 -50.71 54.02 25.54
C ALA A 283 -51.61 55.24 25.80
N ASP A 284 -52.88 55.20 25.41
CA ASP A 284 -53.78 56.34 25.54
C ASP A 284 -54.51 56.29 26.89
N VAL A 285 -54.47 57.40 27.61
CA VAL A 285 -54.99 57.56 28.97
C VAL A 285 -56.03 58.67 28.97
N ARG A 286 -57.21 58.36 29.50
CA ARG A 286 -58.30 59.31 29.74
C ARG A 286 -58.53 59.45 31.24
N VAL A 287 -58.49 60.68 31.73
CA VAL A 287 -58.62 61.01 33.15
C VAL A 287 -59.72 62.05 33.35
N ARG A 288 -60.55 61.83 34.37
CA ARG A 288 -61.60 62.77 34.78
C ARG A 288 -61.51 63.04 36.27
N GLY A 289 -61.41 64.31 36.64
CA GLY A 289 -61.19 64.71 38.03
C GLY A 289 -61.84 66.05 38.39
N LYS A 290 -61.63 66.44 39.64
CA LYS A 290 -62.00 67.73 40.21
C LYS A 290 -60.78 68.35 40.88
N ALA A 291 -60.50 69.61 40.61
CA ALA A 291 -59.39 70.36 41.21
C ALA A 291 -59.84 71.76 41.63
N ALA A 292 -59.07 72.41 42.49
CA ALA A 292 -59.27 73.83 42.82
C ALA A 292 -58.95 74.75 41.63
N ASP A 293 -58.00 74.34 40.78
CA ASP A 293 -57.63 75.01 39.52
C ASP A 293 -57.37 73.94 38.45
N ALA A 294 -58.26 73.86 37.45
CA ALA A 294 -58.14 72.86 36.39
C ALA A 294 -57.05 73.19 35.36
N ALA A 295 -56.70 74.47 35.20
CA ALA A 295 -55.67 74.91 34.26
C ALA A 295 -54.27 74.59 34.78
N LEU A 296 -54.07 74.68 36.10
CA LEU A 296 -52.81 74.30 36.75
C LEU A 296 -52.51 72.79 36.59
N VAL A 297 -53.54 71.94 36.71
CA VAL A 297 -53.41 70.49 36.49
C VAL A 297 -53.02 70.17 35.05
N MET A 298 -53.60 70.86 34.07
CA MET A 298 -53.24 70.69 32.65
C MET A 298 -51.79 71.11 32.38
N SER A 299 -51.32 72.22 32.98
CA SER A 299 -49.92 72.66 32.84
C SER A 299 -48.95 71.63 33.42
N ASN A 300 -49.20 71.16 34.65
CA ASN A 300 -48.33 70.19 35.31
C ASN A 300 -48.22 68.86 34.55
N LEU A 301 -49.31 68.43 33.89
CA LEU A 301 -49.29 67.22 33.06
C LEU A 301 -48.60 67.45 31.71
N THR A 302 -48.59 68.68 31.20
CA THR A 302 -47.90 69.04 29.93
C THR A 302 -46.39 69.18 30.13
N ASP A 303 -45.96 69.60 31.33
CA ASP A 303 -44.54 69.78 31.67
C ASP A 303 -43.82 68.46 32.03
N GLU A 304 -44.56 67.37 32.24
CA GLU A 304 -43.98 66.07 32.54
C GLU A 304 -43.42 65.37 31.28
N PRO A 305 -42.12 65.04 31.23
CA PRO A 305 -41.48 64.45 30.06
C PRO A 305 -41.97 63.05 29.69
N GLY A 306 -42.80 62.42 30.53
CA GLY A 306 -43.38 61.08 30.30
C GLY A 306 -44.73 61.09 29.57
N TYR A 307 -45.38 62.25 29.40
CA TYR A 307 -46.69 62.36 28.76
C TYR A 307 -46.62 63.14 27.45
N LEU A 308 -47.30 62.63 26.42
CA LEU A 308 -47.38 63.20 25.08
C LEU A 308 -48.84 63.58 24.78
N GLU A 309 -49.04 64.68 24.06
CA GLU A 309 -50.33 65.14 23.56
C GLU A 309 -51.44 65.32 24.62
N VAL A 310 -51.17 66.07 25.70
CA VAL A 310 -52.20 66.43 26.69
C VAL A 310 -53.26 67.35 26.06
N ARG A 311 -54.51 66.90 25.98
CA ARG A 311 -55.65 67.65 25.44
C ARG A 311 -56.82 67.68 26.42
N ALA A 312 -57.53 68.79 26.44
CA ALA A 312 -58.79 68.95 27.16
C ALA A 312 -59.98 68.83 26.19
N PRO A 313 -60.59 67.64 26.03
CA PRO A 313 -61.73 67.46 25.12
C PRO A 313 -63.00 68.20 25.56
N SER A 314 -63.08 68.70 26.80
CA SER A 314 -64.22 69.47 27.31
C SER A 314 -63.76 70.75 28.04
N ALA A 315 -64.58 71.79 27.96
CA ALA A 315 -64.33 73.05 28.67
C ALA A 315 -64.41 72.85 30.19
N PHE A 316 -63.51 73.48 30.93
CA PHE A 316 -63.51 73.47 32.38
C PHE A 316 -64.81 74.09 32.91
N SER A 317 -65.50 73.39 33.81
CA SER A 317 -66.78 73.84 34.36
C SER A 317 -66.70 73.89 35.88
N ARG A 318 -67.12 75.02 36.45
CA ARG A 318 -67.13 75.25 37.90
C ARG A 318 -68.43 74.70 38.50
N GLN A 319 -68.33 73.80 39.47
CA GLN A 319 -69.48 73.26 40.21
C GLN A 319 -69.81 74.12 41.44
N ASP A 320 -71.05 73.98 41.94
CA ASP A 320 -71.60 74.72 43.09
C ASP A 320 -70.79 74.58 44.40
N ASN A 321 -69.84 73.64 44.45
CA ASN A 321 -68.92 73.40 45.57
C ASN A 321 -67.59 74.18 45.47
N GLY A 322 -67.44 75.08 44.49
CA GLY A 322 -66.24 75.90 44.31
C GLY A 322 -65.07 75.19 43.63
N LEU A 323 -65.21 73.92 43.24
CA LEU A 323 -64.18 73.14 42.52
C LEU A 323 -64.48 73.09 41.02
N GLU A 324 -63.43 73.00 40.21
CA GLU A 324 -63.50 72.90 38.76
C GLU A 324 -63.39 71.45 38.30
N GLN A 325 -64.31 71.03 37.44
CA GLN A 325 -64.29 69.70 36.83
C GLN A 325 -63.49 69.73 35.53
N PHE A 326 -62.55 68.80 35.40
CA PHE A 326 -61.73 68.63 34.19
C PHE A 326 -61.84 67.21 33.62
N THR A 327 -61.69 67.11 32.30
CA THR A 327 -61.47 65.85 31.58
C THR A 327 -60.27 66.06 30.68
N LEU A 328 -59.26 65.20 30.82
CA LEU A 328 -58.01 65.28 30.09
C LEU A 328 -57.71 63.94 29.41
N GLU A 329 -57.15 64.01 28.22
CA GLU A 329 -56.67 62.87 27.45
C GLU A 329 -55.19 63.10 27.14
N PHE A 330 -54.35 62.07 27.33
CA PHE A 330 -52.92 62.11 27.02
C PHE A 330 -52.42 60.71 26.70
N SER A 331 -51.31 60.62 25.97
CA SER A 331 -50.65 59.36 25.63
C SER A 331 -49.36 59.20 26.43
N VAL A 332 -49.09 58.01 26.95
CA VAL A 332 -47.86 57.72 27.71
C VAL A 332 -46.74 57.44 26.71
N ALA A 333 -45.65 58.20 26.80
CA ALA A 333 -44.45 57.89 26.04
C ALA A 333 -43.92 56.53 26.54
N GLY A 334 -44.07 55.49 25.73
CA GLY A 334 -43.62 54.14 26.08
C GLY A 334 -42.20 54.15 26.62
N GLU A 335 -42.00 53.66 27.85
CA GLU A 335 -40.70 53.62 28.49
C GLU A 335 -39.70 52.87 27.60
N LEU A 336 -38.69 53.59 27.10
CA LEU A 336 -37.50 52.97 26.53
C LEU A 336 -36.83 52.14 27.65
N PRO A 337 -36.64 50.83 27.48
CA PRO A 337 -36.02 50.00 28.49
C PRO A 337 -34.57 50.47 28.71
N ARG A 338 -34.23 50.76 29.96
CA ARG A 338 -32.83 50.87 30.42
C ARG A 338 -32.30 49.49 30.77
#